data_AF-A0A0R1XHV9-F1
#
_entry.id   AF-A0A0R1XHV9-F1
#
_cell.length_a   1.000
_cell.length_b   1.000
_cell.length_c   1.000
_cell.angle_alpha   90.00
_cell.angle_beta   90.00
_cell.angle_gamma   90.00
#
_symmetry.space_group_name_H-M   'P 1'
#
loop_
_entity.id
_entity.type
_entity.pdbx_description
1 polymer ?
#
loop_
_entity_poly.entity_id
_entity_poly.type
_entity_poly.pdbx_seq_one_letter_code
_entity_poly.pdbx_strand_id
1 'polypeptide(L)'
;MKLKKLLVAGALAAVVGTTASAVPQVKVNAAVDTSAAAGQPVTAAATLATAQQRQFVLSIANQAMATAQPNGLYTSVMMAQAILESGYGSSQLSLPPYYNLFGIKGDYNGASVTFPTLEWDKNAGKYVTVQAAFRQYPNFTASFQDNADKLRNGVSWDPVRYQGTWIENTTSYQDATAALTGTYATAPDYGTKLNRVITNWNLTQYDTQYTAINAAIYAGPNGATVYDDFTSNGTSTGRVLPAGSAWKAMRSVNLNGVLWYNLGGNQWVQGNDVTLTQPGSVTSLRGVGQINYVPGYGIAIWTNNGHVIPGRYLQHGTRWQLYQRKIYNGRVWYNLGGDQWIDSQYIILR
;
A
#
# COMPACT_ATOMS: atom_id res chain seq x y z
N MET A 1 -11.67 -16.94 25.21
CA MET A 1 -10.47 -16.41 25.88
C MET A 1 -10.38 -14.91 25.57
N LYS A 2 -10.62 -14.02 26.54
CA LYS A 2 -10.94 -12.61 26.29
C LYS A 2 -9.64 -11.79 26.16
N LEU A 3 -9.43 -11.18 24.98
CA LEU A 3 -8.33 -10.24 24.78
C LEU A 3 -8.58 -8.97 25.60
N LYS A 4 -7.49 -8.62 26.26
CA LYS A 4 -7.34 -7.73 27.40
C LYS A 4 -7.11 -6.29 26.95
N LYS A 5 -7.42 -5.34 27.82
CA LYS A 5 -7.36 -3.91 27.49
C LYS A 5 -5.92 -3.49 27.22
N LEU A 6 -5.75 -2.60 26.26
CA LEU A 6 -4.60 -1.72 26.18
C LEU A 6 -5.16 -0.31 26.25
N LEU A 7 -5.28 0.20 27.48
CA LEU A 7 -5.10 1.63 27.67
C LEU A 7 -3.59 1.77 27.81
N VAL A 8 -2.96 2.33 26.79
CA VAL A 8 -1.60 2.86 26.92
C VAL A 8 -1.70 3.99 27.92
N ALA A 9 -1.49 3.65 29.19
CA ALA A 9 -1.11 4.62 30.19
C ALA A 9 0.23 5.16 29.72
N GLY A 10 0.22 6.37 29.17
CA GLY A 10 1.43 7.20 29.20
C GLY A 10 1.95 7.15 30.62
N ALA A 11 3.23 6.80 30.78
CA ALA A 11 3.88 6.81 32.07
C ALA A 11 3.65 8.20 32.70
N LEU A 12 2.86 8.24 33.77
CA LEU A 12 2.74 9.41 34.62
C LEU A 12 4.13 9.66 35.22
N ALA A 13 4.79 10.72 34.75
CA ALA A 13 5.94 11.29 35.44
C ALA A 13 5.45 11.82 36.79
N ALA A 14 5.75 11.10 37.87
CA ALA A 14 5.57 11.61 39.22
C ALA A 14 6.60 12.72 39.46
N VAL A 15 6.12 13.96 39.60
CA VAL A 15 6.90 15.06 40.17
C VAL A 15 6.99 14.82 41.66
N VAL A 16 8.18 14.53 42.16
CA VAL A 16 8.54 14.70 43.58
C VAL A 16 9.69 15.70 43.62
N GLY A 17 9.48 16.77 44.38
CA GLY A 17 10.41 17.89 44.49
C GLY A 17 11.63 17.60 45.37
N THR A 18 12.68 18.38 45.08
CA THR A 18 13.92 18.64 45.86
C THR A 18 14.88 17.44 45.93
N THR A 19 16.14 17.51 45.49
CA THR A 19 17.16 18.56 45.62
C THR A 19 18.11 18.57 44.41
N ALA A 20 18.70 19.72 44.13
CA ALA A 20 19.66 19.92 43.05
C ALA A 20 20.92 19.07 43.27
N SER A 21 21.31 18.30 42.25
CA SER A 21 22.69 17.88 42.04
C SER A 21 22.93 17.80 40.54
N ALA A 22 23.94 18.57 40.10
CA ALA A 22 24.29 18.77 38.71
C ALA A 22 24.75 17.46 38.05
N VAL A 23 24.09 17.07 36.97
CA VAL A 23 24.55 16.05 36.03
C VAL A 23 25.16 16.78 34.82
N PRO A 24 26.28 16.32 34.23
CA PRO A 24 27.00 17.09 33.24
C PRO A 24 26.17 17.24 31.96
N GLN A 25 26.07 18.46 31.45
CA GLN A 25 25.53 18.69 30.11
C GLN A 25 26.46 18.07 29.07
N VAL A 26 26.03 16.98 28.46
CA VAL A 26 26.60 16.53 27.19
C VAL A 26 26.15 17.54 26.14
N LYS A 27 27.07 18.43 25.74
CA LYS A 27 26.93 19.24 24.54
C LYS A 27 26.91 18.31 23.34
N VAL A 28 25.71 17.97 22.86
CA VAL A 28 25.57 17.42 21.51
C VAL A 28 25.66 18.62 20.57
N ASN A 29 26.80 18.78 19.92
CA ASN A 29 26.94 19.66 18.77
C ASN A 29 26.06 19.12 17.64
N ALA A 30 24.79 19.53 17.63
CA ALA A 30 23.87 19.29 16.54
C ALA A 30 24.18 20.26 15.38
N ALA A 31 25.22 19.93 14.62
CA ALA A 31 25.26 20.29 13.21
C ALA A 31 24.70 19.10 12.42
N VAL A 32 23.39 18.89 12.51
CA VAL A 32 22.69 18.01 11.57
C VAL A 32 22.23 18.89 10.42
N ASP A 33 22.92 18.71 9.32
CA ASP A 33 22.65 19.22 7.99
C ASP A 33 21.14 19.19 7.67
N THR A 34 20.54 20.37 7.58
CA THR A 34 19.10 20.59 7.37
C THR A 34 18.68 20.51 5.90
N SER A 35 19.35 19.70 5.06
CA SER A 35 19.15 19.73 3.61
C SER A 35 18.48 18.49 3.00
N ALA A 36 17.58 17.81 3.73
CA ALA A 36 16.78 16.70 3.16
C ALA A 36 15.35 16.59 3.72
N ALA A 37 14.57 17.68 3.69
CA ALA A 37 13.11 17.62 3.78
C ALA A 37 12.48 18.91 3.23
N ALA A 38 12.59 19.14 1.92
CA ALA A 38 11.85 20.21 1.27
C ALA A 38 10.35 19.87 1.25
N GLY A 39 9.61 20.51 2.17
CA GLY A 39 8.20 20.91 2.03
C GLY A 39 7.15 19.81 1.78
N GLN A 40 6.64 19.19 2.84
CA GLN A 40 5.30 18.60 2.81
C GLN A 40 4.35 19.40 3.72
N PRO A 41 3.13 19.76 3.27
CA PRO A 41 2.20 20.55 4.06
C PRO A 41 1.71 19.72 5.25
N VAL A 42 2.16 20.09 6.46
CA VAL A 42 1.64 19.58 7.73
C VAL A 42 0.47 20.46 8.19
N THR A 43 -0.57 19.88 8.80
CA THR A 43 -1.73 20.66 9.26
C THR A 43 -1.35 21.57 10.45
N ALA A 44 -2.18 22.59 10.75
CA ALA A 44 -2.00 23.47 11.89
C ALA A 44 -1.96 22.74 13.27
N ALA A 45 -2.48 21.51 13.35
CA ALA A 45 -2.38 20.68 14.54
C ALA A 45 -0.99 20.03 14.70
N ALA A 46 -0.30 19.69 13.61
CA ALA A 46 1.06 19.15 13.64
C ALA A 46 2.12 20.22 14.00
N THR A 47 1.81 21.50 13.82
CA THR A 47 2.66 22.62 14.28
C THR A 47 2.67 22.78 15.80
N LEU A 48 1.63 22.35 16.52
CA LEU A 48 1.59 22.35 18.00
C LEU A 48 2.29 21.13 18.63
N ALA A 49 2.66 20.13 17.82
CA ALA A 49 3.39 18.96 18.29
C ALA A 49 4.82 19.33 18.74
N THR A 50 5.41 18.55 19.62
CA THR A 50 6.82 18.72 19.97
C THR A 50 7.72 18.32 18.80
N ALA A 51 8.97 18.81 18.79
CA ALA A 51 9.95 18.38 17.79
C ALA A 51 10.14 16.86 17.80
N GLN A 52 10.16 16.24 18.99
CA GLN A 52 10.26 14.79 19.14
C GLN A 52 9.08 14.05 18.50
N GLN A 53 7.85 14.52 18.68
CA GLN A 53 6.67 13.92 18.07
C GLN A 53 6.74 14.00 16.53
N ARG A 54 7.13 15.15 15.97
CA ARG A 54 7.34 15.29 14.51
C ARG A 54 8.41 14.33 14.00
N GLN A 55 9.55 14.26 14.68
CA GLN A 55 10.64 13.37 14.29
C GLN A 55 10.21 11.91 14.31
N PHE A 56 9.46 11.49 15.33
CA PHE A 56 8.92 10.14 15.39
C PHE A 56 8.03 9.83 14.18
N VAL A 57 7.04 10.68 13.88
CA VAL A 57 6.10 10.48 12.76
C VAL A 57 6.85 10.37 11.43
N LEU A 58 7.84 11.23 11.18
CA LEU A 58 8.65 11.19 9.97
C LEU A 58 9.52 9.93 9.91
N SER A 59 10.11 9.52 11.04
CA SER A 59 11.03 8.38 11.10
C SER A 59 10.36 7.03 10.78
N ILE A 60 9.07 6.88 11.08
CA ILE A 60 8.34 5.63 10.86
C ILE A 60 7.67 5.55 9.49
N ALA A 61 7.53 6.66 8.75
CA ALA A 61 6.72 6.73 7.54
C ALA A 61 7.19 5.74 6.45
N ASN A 62 8.49 5.71 6.16
CA ASN A 62 9.05 4.82 5.15
C ASN A 62 8.86 3.33 5.49
N GLN A 63 9.04 2.98 6.77
CA GLN A 63 8.85 1.60 7.22
C GLN A 63 7.38 1.19 7.21
N ALA A 64 6.49 2.10 7.62
CA ALA A 64 5.05 1.86 7.56
C ALA A 64 4.57 1.69 6.11
N MET A 65 5.04 2.52 5.16
CA MET A 65 4.73 2.36 3.73
C MET A 65 5.23 1.01 3.20
N ALA A 66 6.50 0.69 3.45
CA ALA A 66 7.11 -0.55 3.00
C ALA A 66 6.48 -1.81 3.61
N THR A 67 5.72 -1.68 4.70
CA THR A 67 5.01 -2.79 5.34
C THR A 67 3.54 -2.82 4.94
N ALA A 68 2.80 -1.72 5.10
CA ALA A 68 1.36 -1.68 4.92
C ALA A 68 0.95 -1.91 3.45
N GLN A 69 1.64 -1.24 2.51
CA GLN A 69 1.29 -1.28 1.09
C GLN A 69 1.37 -2.69 0.50
N PRO A 70 2.49 -3.44 0.61
CA PRO A 70 2.57 -4.79 0.10
C PRO A 70 1.72 -5.80 0.87
N ASN A 71 1.12 -5.41 2.01
CA ASN A 71 0.17 -6.24 2.76
C ASN A 71 -1.28 -5.81 2.53
N GLY A 72 -1.58 -4.86 1.64
CA GLY A 72 -2.95 -4.43 1.37
C GLY A 72 -3.63 -3.77 2.57
N LEU A 73 -2.86 -3.01 3.34
CA LEU A 73 -3.30 -2.27 4.53
C LEU A 73 -3.06 -0.77 4.31
N TYR A 74 -3.86 0.05 4.99
CA TYR A 74 -3.66 1.51 4.98
C TYR A 74 -2.41 1.88 5.78
N THR A 75 -1.43 2.50 5.11
CA THR A 75 -0.25 3.08 5.78
C THR A 75 -0.67 4.07 6.85
N SER A 76 -1.70 4.89 6.57
CA SER A 76 -2.24 5.89 7.48
C SER A 76 -2.76 5.27 8.77
N VAL A 77 -3.48 4.14 8.67
CA VAL A 77 -3.99 3.40 9.83
C VAL A 77 -2.85 2.78 10.62
N MET A 78 -1.88 2.13 9.95
CA MET A 78 -0.73 1.51 10.61
C MET A 78 0.13 2.54 11.35
N MET A 79 0.41 3.69 10.73
CA MET A 79 1.10 4.82 11.36
C MET A 79 0.28 5.38 12.53
N ALA A 80 -1.03 5.55 12.36
CA ALA A 80 -1.89 6.07 13.43
C ALA A 80 -1.94 5.14 14.64
N GLN A 81 -1.97 3.82 14.43
CA GLN A 81 -1.82 2.84 15.51
C GLN A 81 -0.47 2.98 16.18
N ALA A 82 0.64 3.00 15.43
CA ALA A 82 1.97 3.15 16.03
C ALA A 82 2.09 4.45 16.85
N ILE A 83 1.58 5.57 16.35
CA ILE A 83 1.59 6.87 17.04
C ILE A 83 0.78 6.80 18.34
N LEU A 84 -0.44 6.26 18.28
CA LEU A 84 -1.35 6.19 19.42
C LEU A 84 -0.84 5.20 20.48
N GLU A 85 -0.40 4.02 20.06
CA GLU A 85 -0.05 2.91 20.94
C GLU A 85 1.32 3.09 21.61
N SER A 86 2.25 3.81 20.96
CA SER A 86 3.58 4.10 21.53
C SER A 86 3.66 5.47 22.21
N GLY A 87 2.61 6.29 22.10
CA GLY A 87 2.66 7.69 22.52
C GLY A 87 3.76 8.46 21.79
N TYR A 88 3.76 8.41 20.45
CA TYR A 88 4.82 8.97 19.60
C TYR A 88 6.23 8.40 19.90
N GLY A 89 6.32 7.09 20.17
CA GLY A 89 7.58 6.39 20.43
C GLY A 89 8.18 6.64 21.81
N SER A 90 7.47 7.32 22.70
CA SER A 90 7.98 7.68 24.03
C SER A 90 7.73 6.61 25.10
N SER A 91 6.87 5.62 24.82
CA SER A 91 6.67 4.48 25.71
C SER A 91 7.99 3.71 25.89
N GLN A 92 8.28 3.32 27.13
CA GLN A 92 9.45 2.48 27.42
C GLN A 92 9.43 1.19 26.59
N LEU A 93 8.25 0.61 26.36
CA LEU A 93 8.08 -0.60 25.56
C LEU A 93 8.40 -0.39 24.05
N SER A 94 8.25 0.84 23.55
CA SER A 94 8.61 1.19 22.16
C SER A 94 10.08 1.54 21.98
N LEU A 95 10.80 1.92 23.04
CA LEU A 95 12.21 2.30 22.94
C LEU A 95 13.13 1.08 22.81
N PRO A 96 14.36 1.26 22.30
CA PRO A 96 15.40 0.25 22.40
C PRO A 96 15.59 -0.21 23.87
N PRO A 97 15.81 -1.51 24.12
CA PRO A 97 16.01 -2.58 23.15
C PRO A 97 14.73 -3.34 22.73
N TYR A 98 13.53 -2.80 23.01
CA TYR A 98 12.26 -3.55 22.91
C TYR A 98 11.50 -3.36 21.60
N TYR A 99 11.51 -2.13 21.07
CA TYR A 99 10.95 -1.76 19.76
C TYR A 99 9.48 -2.10 19.51
N ASN A 100 8.66 -2.33 20.55
CA ASN A 100 7.27 -2.74 20.40
C ASN A 100 6.34 -1.51 20.34
N LEU A 101 6.07 -1.06 19.12
CA LEU A 101 5.26 0.13 18.84
C LEU A 101 3.76 -0.06 19.09
N PHE A 102 3.27 -1.30 19.05
CA PHE A 102 1.84 -1.63 19.01
C PHE A 102 1.31 -2.29 20.28
N GLY A 103 2.15 -2.42 21.31
CA GLY A 103 1.79 -3.06 22.58
C GLY A 103 1.36 -4.52 22.43
N ILE A 104 1.94 -5.27 21.48
CA ILE A 104 1.55 -6.67 21.23
C ILE A 104 2.10 -7.56 22.36
N LYS A 105 1.20 -8.31 23.02
CA LYS A 105 1.50 -9.23 24.12
C LYS A 105 2.08 -10.56 23.61
N GLY A 106 2.87 -11.24 24.44
CA GLY A 106 3.48 -12.55 24.16
C GLY A 106 4.98 -12.47 23.91
N ASP A 107 5.49 -13.38 23.08
CA ASP A 107 6.87 -13.38 22.59
C ASP A 107 6.92 -13.24 21.05
N TYR A 108 8.06 -12.78 20.55
CA TYR A 108 8.40 -12.77 19.14
C TYR A 108 9.67 -13.59 18.94
N ASN A 109 9.56 -14.76 18.31
CA ASN A 109 10.66 -15.72 18.17
C ASN A 109 11.35 -16.05 19.50
N GLY A 110 10.57 -16.22 20.57
CA GLY A 110 11.06 -16.47 21.93
C GLY A 110 11.50 -15.22 22.71
N ALA A 111 11.59 -14.05 22.08
CA ALA A 111 11.95 -12.80 22.75
C ALA A 111 10.71 -12.11 23.37
N SER A 112 10.77 -11.85 24.67
CA SER A 112 9.68 -11.22 25.42
C SER A 112 10.22 -10.35 26.56
N VAL A 113 9.46 -9.33 26.94
CA VAL A 113 9.74 -8.46 28.09
C VAL A 113 8.48 -8.24 28.92
N THR A 114 8.63 -8.23 30.25
CA THR A 114 7.52 -8.00 31.17
C THR A 114 7.37 -6.52 31.50
N PHE A 115 6.19 -5.96 31.24
CA PHE A 115 5.83 -4.58 31.58
C PHE A 115 4.48 -4.53 32.31
N PRO A 116 4.27 -3.52 33.19
CA PRO A 116 2.96 -3.25 33.74
C PRO A 116 2.00 -2.77 32.65
N THR A 117 0.75 -3.23 32.69
CA THR A 117 -0.32 -2.81 31.79
C THR A 117 -1.61 -2.60 32.57
N LEU A 118 -2.43 -1.63 32.15
CA LEU A 118 -3.77 -1.43 32.69
C LEU A 118 -4.73 -2.46 32.11
N GLU A 119 -5.35 -3.23 32.98
CA GLU A 119 -6.44 -4.16 32.66
C GLU A 119 -7.71 -3.70 33.32
N TRP A 120 -8.85 -3.92 32.67
CA TRP A 120 -10.13 -3.71 33.36
C TRP A 120 -10.58 -4.96 34.05
N ASP A 121 -10.71 -4.82 35.35
CA ASP A 121 -11.34 -5.81 36.18
C ASP A 121 -12.86 -5.61 36.10
N LYS A 122 -13.55 -6.56 35.45
CA LYS A 122 -15.02 -6.54 35.32
C LYS A 122 -15.72 -6.73 36.66
N ASN A 123 -15.08 -7.39 37.63
CA ASN A 123 -15.64 -7.63 38.94
C ASN A 123 -15.50 -6.38 39.82
N ALA A 124 -14.36 -5.69 39.71
CA ALA A 124 -14.11 -4.47 40.49
C ALA A 124 -14.59 -3.17 39.81
N GLY A 125 -15.01 -3.21 38.55
CA GLY A 125 -15.49 -2.04 37.80
C GLY A 125 -14.42 -0.95 37.63
N LYS A 126 -13.13 -1.31 37.65
CA LYS A 126 -12.01 -0.37 37.59
C LYS A 126 -10.84 -0.92 36.79
N TYR A 127 -9.94 -0.02 36.41
CA TYR A 127 -8.64 -0.41 35.87
C TYR A 127 -7.70 -0.83 37.01
N VAL A 128 -6.97 -1.91 36.80
CA VAL A 128 -5.93 -2.44 37.67
C VAL A 128 -4.64 -2.60 36.88
N THR A 129 -3.50 -2.35 37.52
CA THR A 129 -2.19 -2.59 36.90
C THR A 129 -1.80 -4.03 37.14
N VAL A 130 -1.48 -4.76 36.06
CA VAL A 130 -0.93 -6.12 36.14
C VAL A 130 0.35 -6.22 35.33
N GLN A 131 1.22 -7.15 35.68
CA GLN A 131 2.37 -7.49 34.84
C GLN A 131 1.91 -8.36 33.67
N ALA A 132 2.38 -8.03 32.46
CA ALA A 132 2.13 -8.82 31.26
C ALA A 132 3.41 -8.95 30.42
N ALA A 133 3.55 -10.11 29.77
CA ALA A 133 4.60 -10.35 28.78
C ALA A 133 4.23 -9.66 27.45
N PHE A 134 5.18 -8.91 26.90
CA PHE A 134 5.08 -8.22 25.62
C PHE A 134 6.17 -8.69 24.67
N ARG A 135 5.85 -8.72 23.38
CA ARG A 135 6.79 -9.11 22.34
C ARG A 135 7.96 -8.12 22.34
N GLN A 136 9.19 -8.64 22.21
CA GLN A 136 10.38 -7.84 22.01
C GLN A 136 10.87 -8.06 20.57
N TYR A 137 11.08 -6.97 19.84
CA TYR A 137 11.52 -7.03 18.45
C TYR A 137 12.97 -6.59 18.28
N PRO A 138 13.67 -7.03 17.23
CA PRO A 138 15.02 -6.54 16.93
C PRO A 138 15.04 -5.08 16.44
N ASN A 139 13.94 -4.58 15.86
CA ASN A 139 13.80 -3.23 15.33
C ASN A 139 12.31 -2.92 15.02
N PHE A 140 12.03 -1.68 14.61
CA PHE A 140 10.67 -1.28 14.23
C PHE A 140 10.13 -2.01 12.99
N THR A 141 10.96 -2.40 12.02
CA THR A 141 10.50 -3.17 10.86
C THR A 141 9.84 -4.48 11.29
N ALA A 142 10.44 -5.21 12.22
CA ALA A 142 9.83 -6.43 12.77
C ALA A 142 8.54 -6.12 13.55
N SER A 143 8.46 -5.01 14.28
CA SER A 143 7.24 -4.60 14.97
C SER A 143 6.11 -4.22 14.00
N PHE A 144 6.42 -3.54 12.89
CA PHE A 144 5.47 -3.19 11.84
C PHE A 144 4.98 -4.44 11.11
N GLN A 145 5.91 -5.33 10.72
CA GLN A 145 5.54 -6.56 10.03
C GLN A 145 4.64 -7.44 10.90
N ASP A 146 4.93 -7.57 12.20
CA ASP A 146 4.10 -8.36 13.11
C ASP A 146 2.70 -7.74 13.31
N ASN A 147 2.58 -6.41 13.27
CA ASN A 147 1.28 -5.74 13.21
C ASN A 147 0.54 -6.04 11.89
N ALA A 148 1.23 -5.98 10.76
CA ALA A 148 0.65 -6.30 9.45
C ALA A 148 0.17 -7.76 9.40
N ASP A 149 0.99 -8.69 9.87
CA ASP A 149 0.67 -10.12 9.96
C ASP A 149 -0.55 -10.35 10.86
N LYS A 150 -0.64 -9.66 12.00
CA LYS A 150 -1.83 -9.74 12.85
C LYS A 150 -3.08 -9.24 12.13
N LEU A 151 -2.99 -8.15 11.38
CA LEU A 151 -4.14 -7.60 10.65
C LEU A 151 -4.53 -8.47 9.44
N ARG A 152 -3.56 -9.10 8.76
CA ARG A 152 -3.83 -9.95 7.58
C ARG A 152 -4.17 -11.40 7.92
N ASN A 153 -3.52 -11.98 8.91
CA ASN A 153 -3.67 -13.39 9.27
C ASN A 153 -4.59 -13.58 10.49
N GLY A 154 -5.10 -12.50 11.06
CA GLY A 154 -6.00 -12.54 12.19
C GLY A 154 -5.34 -13.09 13.44
N VAL A 155 -6.08 -13.96 14.13
CA VAL A 155 -5.62 -14.70 15.30
C VAL A 155 -5.92 -16.18 15.09
N SER A 156 -5.24 -17.06 15.83
CA SER A 156 -5.33 -18.53 15.62
C SER A 156 -6.75 -19.11 15.63
N TRP A 157 -7.70 -18.46 16.31
CA TRP A 157 -9.11 -18.89 16.41
C TRP A 157 -10.06 -18.12 15.49
N ASP A 158 -9.57 -17.08 14.80
CA ASP A 158 -10.33 -16.23 13.87
C ASP A 158 -9.35 -15.61 12.85
N PRO A 159 -8.98 -16.34 11.78
CA PRO A 159 -7.97 -15.91 10.82
C PRO A 159 -8.37 -14.67 10.02
N VAL A 160 -9.67 -14.39 9.94
CA VAL A 160 -10.23 -13.24 9.21
C VAL A 160 -10.71 -12.14 10.16
N ARG A 161 -10.30 -12.19 11.44
CA ARG A 161 -10.77 -11.28 12.50
C ARG A 161 -10.69 -9.80 12.13
N TYR A 162 -9.66 -9.43 11.40
CA TYR A 162 -9.37 -8.04 11.02
C TYR A 162 -9.59 -7.80 9.52
N GLN A 163 -10.35 -8.64 8.82
CA GLN A 163 -10.59 -8.48 7.38
C GLN A 163 -11.23 -7.14 6.99
N GLY A 164 -11.97 -6.51 7.91
CA GLY A 164 -12.49 -5.15 7.71
C GLY A 164 -11.42 -4.05 7.69
N THR A 165 -10.14 -4.39 7.90
CA THR A 165 -9.00 -3.46 7.78
C THR A 165 -8.28 -3.58 6.44
N TRP A 166 -8.60 -4.61 5.67
CA TRP A 166 -7.97 -4.88 4.38
C TRP A 166 -8.57 -3.96 3.33
N ILE A 167 -7.73 -3.35 2.50
CA ILE A 167 -8.18 -2.31 1.59
C ILE A 167 -9.20 -2.83 0.56
N GLU A 168 -9.09 -4.11 0.17
CA GLU A 168 -10.03 -4.77 -0.72
C GLU A 168 -11.46 -4.87 -0.14
N ASN A 169 -11.60 -4.82 1.19
CA ASN A 169 -12.87 -4.90 1.91
C ASN A 169 -13.42 -3.54 2.35
N THR A 170 -12.73 -2.44 2.04
CA THR A 170 -13.09 -1.09 2.49
C THR A 170 -13.30 -0.14 1.31
N THR A 171 -13.90 1.01 1.61
CA THR A 171 -13.99 2.16 0.70
C THR A 171 -13.05 3.29 1.12
N SER A 172 -12.69 3.35 2.41
CA SER A 172 -11.84 4.39 2.99
C SER A 172 -11.10 3.90 4.23
N TYR A 173 -10.09 4.65 4.69
CA TYR A 173 -9.39 4.33 5.93
C TYR A 173 -10.34 4.38 7.15
N GLN A 174 -11.44 5.14 7.07
CA GLN A 174 -12.45 5.23 8.12
C GLN A 174 -13.18 3.91 8.33
N ASP A 175 -13.37 3.11 7.28
CA ASP A 175 -13.95 1.77 7.41
C ASP A 175 -12.98 0.86 8.19
N ALA A 176 -11.68 0.95 7.88
CA ALA A 176 -10.65 0.18 8.57
C ALA A 176 -10.52 0.58 10.05
N THR A 177 -10.52 1.87 10.38
CA THR A 177 -10.48 2.32 11.78
C THR A 177 -11.76 1.98 12.54
N ALA A 178 -12.92 2.00 11.88
CA ALA A 178 -14.17 1.51 12.44
C ALA A 178 -14.10 0.00 12.73
N ALA A 179 -13.59 -0.80 11.78
CA ALA A 179 -13.44 -2.24 11.95
C ALA A 179 -12.49 -2.62 13.09
N LEU A 180 -11.48 -1.79 13.38
CA LEU A 180 -10.57 -1.95 14.54
C LEU A 180 -11.25 -1.66 15.89
N THR A 181 -12.37 -0.94 15.90
CA THR A 181 -13.11 -0.60 17.12
C THR A 181 -13.84 -1.83 17.66
N GLY A 182 -13.56 -2.21 18.90
CA GLY A 182 -14.12 -3.41 19.53
C GLY A 182 -13.46 -4.72 19.11
N THR A 183 -12.58 -4.73 18.11
CA THR A 183 -11.85 -5.92 17.64
C THR A 183 -10.38 -5.89 18.05
N TYR A 184 -9.67 -4.77 17.81
CA TYR A 184 -8.27 -4.57 18.16
C TYR A 184 -8.14 -4.03 19.58
N ALA A 185 -8.96 -3.01 19.91
CA ALA A 185 -9.10 -2.46 21.24
C ALA A 185 -10.57 -2.52 21.68
N THR A 186 -10.83 -2.78 22.96
CA THR A 186 -12.20 -2.79 23.50
C THR A 186 -12.79 -1.39 23.67
N ALA A 187 -12.00 -0.34 23.46
CA ALA A 187 -12.43 1.04 23.65
C ALA A 187 -13.40 1.45 22.52
N PRO A 188 -14.58 1.99 22.83
CA PRO A 188 -15.58 2.34 21.82
C PRO A 188 -15.18 3.56 20.96
N ASP A 189 -14.18 4.33 21.40
CA ASP A 189 -13.68 5.52 20.70
C ASP A 189 -12.37 5.27 19.95
N TYR A 190 -11.94 4.00 19.83
CA TYR A 190 -10.64 3.66 19.23
C TYR A 190 -10.52 4.13 17.78
N GLY A 191 -11.48 3.79 16.92
CA GLY A 191 -11.49 4.24 15.53
C GLY A 191 -11.51 5.77 15.40
N THR A 192 -12.26 6.45 16.26
CA THR A 192 -12.30 7.93 16.31
C THR A 192 -10.95 8.53 16.70
N LYS A 193 -10.22 7.91 17.64
CA LYS A 193 -8.85 8.32 18.00
C LYS A 193 -7.89 8.15 16.82
N LEU A 194 -7.95 7.02 16.13
CA LEU A 194 -7.14 6.78 14.93
C LEU A 194 -7.45 7.80 13.84
N ASN A 195 -8.73 8.04 13.54
CA ASN A 195 -9.15 9.04 12.56
C ASN A 195 -8.59 10.43 12.88
N ARG A 196 -8.59 10.83 14.16
CA ARG A 196 -8.01 12.10 14.60
C ARG A 196 -6.51 12.18 14.37
N VAL A 197 -5.77 11.10 14.65
CA VAL A 197 -4.32 11.03 14.38
C VAL A 197 -4.06 11.14 12.88
N ILE A 198 -4.81 10.39 12.06
CA ILE A 198 -4.72 10.42 10.60
C ILE A 198 -4.95 11.83 10.06
N THR A 199 -6.00 12.52 10.50
CA THR A 199 -6.31 13.87 10.04
C THR A 199 -5.28 14.90 10.50
N ASN A 200 -4.85 14.83 11.77
CA ASN A 200 -3.91 15.81 12.32
C ASN A 200 -2.55 15.76 11.62
N TRP A 201 -2.12 14.58 11.20
CA TRP A 201 -0.82 14.39 10.55
C TRP A 201 -0.93 14.24 9.03
N ASN A 202 -2.13 14.41 8.45
CA ASN A 202 -2.40 14.19 7.04
C ASN A 202 -1.83 12.85 6.54
N LEU A 203 -2.04 11.76 7.31
CA LEU A 203 -1.35 10.48 7.06
C LEU A 203 -1.82 9.78 5.79
N THR A 204 -2.98 10.15 5.26
CA THR A 204 -3.48 9.64 3.96
C THR A 204 -2.56 9.96 2.80
N GLN A 205 -1.65 10.93 2.94
CA GLN A 205 -0.59 11.19 1.96
C GLN A 205 0.33 9.98 1.73
N TYR A 206 0.39 9.03 2.68
CA TYR A 206 1.21 7.82 2.61
C TYR A 206 0.42 6.56 2.19
N ASP A 207 -0.90 6.68 2.01
CA ASP A 207 -1.73 5.56 1.58
C ASP A 207 -1.52 5.24 0.11
N THR A 208 -1.63 3.95 -0.23
CA THR A 208 -1.73 3.51 -1.62
C THR A 208 -2.93 4.19 -2.28
N GLN A 209 -2.70 4.90 -3.37
CA GLN A 209 -3.76 5.60 -4.10
C GLN A 209 -4.51 4.61 -4.99
N TYR A 210 -5.78 4.34 -4.66
CA TYR A 210 -6.68 3.59 -5.52
C TYR A 210 -7.41 4.56 -6.43
N THR A 211 -7.53 4.20 -7.70
CA THR A 211 -8.41 4.90 -8.62
C THR A 211 -9.67 4.09 -8.79
N ALA A 212 -10.80 4.61 -8.29
CA ALA A 212 -12.10 4.08 -8.64
C ALA A 212 -12.29 4.24 -10.16
N ILE A 213 -12.65 3.15 -10.82
CA ILE A 213 -12.85 3.12 -12.27
C ILE A 213 -14.18 2.43 -12.58
N ASN A 214 -14.74 2.77 -13.73
CA ASN A 214 -15.90 2.08 -14.29
C ASN A 214 -15.57 1.75 -15.74
N ALA A 215 -14.70 0.77 -15.93
CA ALA A 215 -14.13 0.44 -17.23
C ALA A 215 -14.38 -1.02 -17.59
N ALA A 216 -14.56 -1.28 -18.89
CA ALA A 216 -14.43 -2.63 -19.43
C ALA A 216 -12.94 -2.91 -19.66
N ILE A 217 -12.44 -3.96 -19.03
CA ILE A 217 -11.14 -4.55 -19.35
C ILE A 217 -11.36 -5.83 -20.15
N TYR A 218 -10.40 -6.17 -20.99
CA TYR A 218 -10.47 -7.35 -21.83
C TYR A 218 -9.24 -8.21 -21.60
N ALA A 219 -9.44 -9.50 -21.35
CA ALA A 219 -8.35 -10.44 -21.16
C ALA A 219 -7.49 -10.56 -22.42
N GLY A 220 -6.17 -10.58 -22.24
CA GLY A 220 -5.19 -10.71 -23.30
C GLY A 220 -5.25 -12.06 -24.03
N PRO A 221 -4.39 -12.28 -25.03
CA PRO A 221 -4.41 -13.50 -25.85
C PRO A 221 -4.16 -14.79 -25.05
N ASN A 222 -3.49 -14.69 -23.90
CA ASN A 222 -3.21 -15.81 -23.01
C ASN A 222 -4.27 -15.96 -21.89
N GLY A 223 -5.35 -15.17 -21.94
CA GLY A 223 -6.25 -14.99 -20.80
C GLY A 223 -5.64 -14.08 -19.73
N ALA A 224 -6.31 -13.99 -18.57
CA ALA A 224 -5.81 -13.26 -17.40
C ALA A 224 -6.06 -14.05 -16.12
N THR A 225 -5.00 -14.33 -15.35
CA THR A 225 -5.13 -15.08 -14.10
C THR A 225 -5.82 -14.22 -13.04
N VAL A 226 -6.81 -14.79 -12.36
CA VAL A 226 -7.52 -14.12 -11.27
C VAL A 226 -6.88 -14.49 -9.94
N TYR A 227 -6.47 -13.47 -9.19
CA TYR A 227 -5.90 -13.57 -7.85
C TYR A 227 -6.94 -13.14 -6.81
N ASP A 228 -6.87 -13.74 -5.62
CA ASP A 228 -7.73 -13.35 -4.49
C ASP A 228 -7.31 -12.00 -3.89
N ASP A 229 -6.04 -11.63 -4.06
CA ASP A 229 -5.47 -10.38 -3.60
C ASP A 229 -4.39 -9.88 -4.59
N PHE A 230 -4.17 -8.56 -4.64
CA PHE A 230 -3.15 -7.89 -5.46
C PHE A 230 -1.82 -7.72 -4.72
N THR A 231 -1.75 -8.16 -3.46
CA THR A 231 -0.60 -8.02 -2.55
C THR A 231 0.40 -9.18 -2.67
N SER A 232 1.49 -9.14 -1.91
CA SER A 232 2.44 -10.27 -1.85
C SER A 232 1.86 -11.54 -1.24
N ASN A 233 0.74 -11.43 -0.52
CA ASN A 233 0.04 -12.58 0.07
C ASN A 233 -1.01 -13.17 -0.89
N GLY A 234 -1.25 -12.53 -2.04
CA GLY A 234 -2.24 -12.98 -3.01
C GLY A 234 -1.87 -14.30 -3.65
N THR A 235 -2.86 -15.17 -3.75
CA THR A 235 -2.76 -16.47 -4.39
C THR A 235 -3.64 -16.53 -5.64
N SER A 236 -3.24 -17.36 -6.60
CA SER A 236 -4.10 -17.63 -7.75
C SER A 236 -5.35 -18.37 -7.28
N THR A 237 -6.51 -17.89 -7.70
CA THR A 237 -7.80 -18.56 -7.44
C THR A 237 -7.98 -19.84 -8.28
N GLY A 238 -7.03 -20.16 -9.17
CA GLY A 238 -7.16 -21.21 -10.18
C GLY A 238 -8.05 -20.81 -11.38
N ARG A 239 -8.70 -19.64 -11.32
CA ARG A 239 -9.53 -19.12 -12.42
C ARG A 239 -8.70 -18.26 -13.36
N VAL A 240 -8.93 -18.44 -14.66
CA VAL A 240 -8.37 -17.61 -15.73
C VAL A 240 -9.52 -17.01 -16.52
N LEU A 241 -9.50 -15.70 -16.73
CA LEU A 241 -10.42 -15.02 -17.64
C LEU A 241 -10.11 -15.48 -19.07
N PRO A 242 -11.09 -16.01 -19.82
CA PRO A 242 -10.84 -16.47 -21.20
C PRO A 242 -10.31 -15.35 -22.09
N ALA A 243 -9.39 -15.68 -23.00
CA ALA A 243 -8.82 -14.70 -23.92
C ALA A 243 -9.90 -13.90 -24.67
N GLY A 244 -9.75 -12.58 -24.72
CA GLY A 244 -10.70 -11.67 -25.38
C GLY A 244 -12.01 -11.40 -24.64
N SER A 245 -12.29 -12.09 -23.52
CA SER A 245 -13.49 -11.85 -22.73
C SER A 245 -13.47 -10.46 -22.07
N ALA A 246 -14.64 -9.82 -21.99
CA ALA A 246 -14.82 -8.51 -21.39
C ALA A 246 -15.28 -8.61 -19.93
N TRP A 247 -14.67 -7.82 -19.05
CA TRP A 247 -14.95 -7.80 -17.62
C TRP A 247 -15.03 -6.37 -17.12
N LYS A 248 -15.91 -6.14 -16.15
CA LYS A 248 -16.03 -4.83 -15.49
C LYS A 248 -14.95 -4.70 -14.43
N ALA A 249 -14.08 -3.70 -14.58
CA ALA A 249 -13.14 -3.30 -13.56
C ALA A 249 -13.74 -2.14 -12.74
N MET A 250 -13.67 -2.27 -11.41
CA MET A 250 -14.25 -1.32 -10.44
C MET A 250 -13.20 -0.41 -9.80
N ARG A 251 -11.97 -0.91 -9.69
CA ARG A 251 -10.84 -0.19 -9.08
C ARG A 251 -9.57 -0.54 -9.84
N SER A 252 -8.61 0.38 -9.79
CA SER A 252 -7.23 0.09 -10.16
C SER A 252 -6.27 0.57 -9.08
N VAL A 253 -5.14 -0.11 -8.97
CA VAL A 253 -4.07 0.23 -8.03
C VAL A 253 -2.72 -0.07 -8.66
N ASN A 254 -1.76 0.83 -8.46
CA ASN A 254 -0.37 0.55 -8.77
C ASN A 254 0.33 0.18 -7.46
N LEU A 255 0.78 -1.07 -7.35
CA LEU A 255 1.55 -1.56 -6.22
C LEU A 255 2.93 -2.00 -6.72
N ASN A 256 3.98 -1.33 -6.25
CA ASN A 256 5.38 -1.61 -6.62
C ASN A 256 5.62 -1.63 -8.15
N GLY A 257 4.95 -0.77 -8.91
CA GLY A 257 5.07 -0.70 -10.37
C GLY A 257 4.16 -1.66 -11.14
N VAL A 258 3.43 -2.54 -10.45
CA VAL A 258 2.46 -3.44 -11.06
C VAL A 258 1.08 -2.83 -10.96
N LEU A 259 0.45 -2.60 -12.11
CA LEU A 259 -0.95 -2.17 -12.16
C LEU A 259 -1.86 -3.39 -11.95
N TRP A 260 -2.87 -3.23 -11.12
CA TRP A 260 -3.88 -4.25 -10.85
C TRP A 260 -5.28 -3.68 -11.05
N TYR A 261 -6.19 -4.53 -11.51
CA TYR A 261 -7.60 -4.19 -11.70
C TYR A 261 -8.49 -5.11 -10.85
N ASN A 262 -9.39 -4.50 -10.08
CA ASN A 262 -10.37 -5.22 -9.28
C ASN A 262 -11.62 -5.53 -10.09
N LEU A 263 -12.06 -6.80 -10.06
CA LEU A 263 -13.28 -7.28 -10.71
C LEU A 263 -14.49 -7.32 -9.76
N GLY A 264 -14.30 -6.92 -8.50
CA GLY A 264 -15.28 -6.97 -7.42
C GLY A 264 -14.88 -7.96 -6.33
N GLY A 265 -15.01 -7.53 -5.06
CA GLY A 265 -14.56 -8.29 -3.90
C GLY A 265 -13.06 -8.64 -3.99
N ASN A 266 -12.72 -9.87 -3.62
CA ASN A 266 -11.35 -10.39 -3.60
C ASN A 266 -10.99 -11.01 -4.95
N GLN A 267 -11.12 -10.25 -6.04
CA GLN A 267 -10.81 -10.72 -7.39
C GLN A 267 -10.02 -9.66 -8.14
N TRP A 268 -8.77 -9.99 -8.45
CA TRP A 268 -7.81 -9.07 -9.05
C TRP A 268 -7.12 -9.70 -10.25
N VAL A 269 -6.83 -8.89 -11.26
CA VAL A 269 -6.03 -9.28 -12.43
C VAL A 269 -4.91 -8.27 -12.64
N GLN A 270 -3.76 -8.76 -13.12
CA GLN A 270 -2.65 -7.89 -13.46
C GLN A 270 -2.95 -7.11 -14.74
N GLY A 271 -2.56 -5.83 -14.75
CA GLY A 271 -2.74 -4.93 -15.87
C GLY A 271 -1.99 -5.38 -17.13
N ASN A 272 -0.92 -6.17 -16.99
CA ASN A 272 -0.19 -6.75 -18.12
C ASN A 272 -0.96 -7.85 -18.85
N ASP A 273 -1.94 -8.47 -18.19
CA ASP A 273 -2.76 -9.55 -18.76
C ASP A 273 -4.06 -9.05 -19.38
N VAL A 274 -4.34 -7.74 -19.30
CA VAL A 274 -5.60 -7.15 -19.76
C VAL A 274 -5.37 -5.85 -20.53
N THR A 275 -6.36 -5.43 -21.31
CA THR A 275 -6.38 -4.13 -22.00
C THR A 275 -7.69 -3.41 -21.77
N LEU A 276 -7.68 -2.07 -21.77
CA LEU A 276 -8.88 -1.23 -21.70
C LEU A 276 -9.59 -1.07 -23.05
N THR A 277 -9.07 -1.67 -24.11
CA THR A 277 -9.66 -1.66 -25.46
C THR A 277 -9.93 -3.08 -25.91
N GLN A 278 -11.12 -3.34 -26.44
CA GLN A 278 -11.50 -4.66 -26.91
C GLN A 278 -10.48 -5.20 -27.94
N PRO A 279 -10.01 -6.45 -27.80
CA PRO A 279 -9.15 -7.09 -28.78
C PRO A 279 -9.83 -7.07 -30.15
N GLY A 280 -9.12 -6.54 -31.16
CA GLY A 280 -9.67 -6.34 -32.51
C GLY A 280 -10.49 -5.06 -32.73
N SER A 281 -10.74 -4.22 -31.71
CA SER A 281 -11.35 -2.90 -31.95
C SER A 281 -10.36 -1.98 -32.66
N VAL A 282 -10.64 -1.77 -33.94
CA VAL A 282 -9.99 -0.78 -34.77
C VAL A 282 -10.49 0.60 -34.35
N THR A 283 -9.61 1.40 -33.76
CA THR A 283 -9.89 2.80 -33.43
C THR A 283 -9.35 3.69 -34.55
N SER A 284 -10.14 4.65 -35.02
CA SER A 284 -9.65 5.66 -35.98
C SER A 284 -8.51 6.48 -35.37
N LEU A 285 -7.47 6.73 -36.17
CA LEU A 285 -6.30 7.53 -35.83
C LEU A 285 -5.94 8.39 -37.04
N ARG A 286 -5.64 9.68 -36.91
CA ARG A 286 -5.00 10.42 -37.99
C ARG A 286 -3.72 11.03 -37.45
N GLY A 287 -2.59 10.55 -37.95
CA GLY A 287 -1.27 11.06 -37.57
C GLY A 287 -0.21 10.61 -38.56
N VAL A 288 1.03 11.05 -38.36
CA VAL A 288 2.18 10.57 -39.12
C VAL A 288 3.10 9.86 -38.15
N GLY A 289 3.61 8.70 -38.53
CA GLY A 289 4.64 8.02 -37.76
C GLY A 289 5.90 7.82 -38.60
N GLN A 290 7.06 7.92 -37.95
CA GLN A 290 8.36 7.66 -38.57
C GLN A 290 8.87 6.28 -38.16
N ILE A 291 9.30 5.48 -39.13
CA ILE A 291 9.85 4.15 -38.87
C ILE A 291 11.18 4.26 -38.12
N ASN A 292 11.23 3.67 -36.94
CA ASN A 292 12.41 3.57 -36.10
C ASN A 292 12.90 2.12 -36.08
N TYR A 293 14.00 1.87 -36.77
CA TYR A 293 14.59 0.55 -37.00
C TYR A 293 16.08 0.72 -37.31
N VAL A 294 16.76 -0.32 -37.78
CA VAL A 294 18.18 -0.25 -38.15
C VAL A 294 18.37 0.51 -39.48
N PRO A 295 19.23 1.55 -39.55
CA PRO A 295 19.57 2.21 -40.80
C PRO A 295 20.04 1.22 -41.89
N GLY A 296 19.52 1.37 -43.11
CA GLY A 296 19.78 0.44 -44.22
C GLY A 296 18.83 -0.77 -44.29
N TYR A 297 17.95 -0.94 -43.31
CA TYR A 297 16.94 -2.01 -43.29
C TYR A 297 15.50 -1.46 -43.19
N GLY A 298 14.53 -2.32 -43.45
CA GLY A 298 13.11 -2.03 -43.32
C GLY A 298 12.33 -3.09 -42.56
N ILE A 299 11.14 -2.70 -42.11
CA ILE A 299 10.20 -3.57 -41.39
C ILE A 299 9.13 -4.14 -42.33
N ALA A 300 8.68 -5.35 -42.05
CA ALA A 300 7.60 -5.97 -42.82
C ALA A 300 6.23 -5.33 -42.51
N ILE A 301 5.37 -5.28 -43.53
CA ILE A 301 3.96 -4.91 -43.39
C ILE A 301 3.12 -6.17 -43.26
N TRP A 302 2.06 -6.10 -42.45
CA TRP A 302 1.19 -7.23 -42.13
C TRP A 302 -0.24 -6.96 -42.56
N THR A 303 -0.98 -8.02 -42.90
CA THR A 303 -2.43 -7.97 -43.14
C THR A 303 -3.18 -7.91 -41.82
N ASN A 304 -4.48 -7.57 -41.87
CA ASN A 304 -5.35 -7.54 -40.71
C ASN A 304 -5.42 -8.92 -40.01
N ASN A 305 -5.28 -10.00 -40.78
CA ASN A 305 -5.31 -11.38 -40.32
C ASN A 305 -3.94 -11.87 -39.80
N GLY A 306 -2.92 -11.02 -39.73
CA GLY A 306 -1.63 -11.36 -39.13
C GLY A 306 -0.67 -12.11 -40.06
N HIS A 307 -0.81 -11.97 -41.38
CA HIS A 307 0.14 -12.52 -42.36
C HIS A 307 1.06 -11.41 -42.87
N VAL A 308 2.37 -11.70 -43.00
CA VAL A 308 3.31 -10.78 -43.65
C VAL A 308 2.93 -10.62 -45.12
N ILE A 309 2.96 -9.38 -45.62
CA ILE A 309 2.81 -9.07 -47.05
C ILE A 309 4.19 -9.21 -47.70
N PRO A 310 4.43 -10.22 -48.56
CA PRO A 310 5.75 -10.48 -49.12
C PRO A 310 6.27 -9.33 -49.99
N GLY A 311 7.57 -9.04 -49.91
CA GLY A 311 8.24 -8.04 -50.76
C GLY A 311 7.91 -6.57 -50.44
N ARG A 312 7.10 -6.29 -49.41
CA ARG A 312 6.73 -4.95 -48.98
C ARG A 312 7.36 -4.62 -47.63
N TYR A 313 8.34 -3.71 -47.65
CA TYR A 313 9.05 -3.26 -46.45
C TYR A 313 9.03 -1.74 -46.32
N LEU A 314 8.94 -1.24 -45.09
CA LEU A 314 9.10 0.17 -44.79
C LEU A 314 10.50 0.46 -44.26
N GLN A 315 11.27 1.25 -45.01
CA GLN A 315 12.64 1.59 -44.68
C GLN A 315 12.73 2.46 -43.43
N HIS A 316 13.79 2.28 -42.64
CA HIS A 316 14.11 3.15 -41.52
C HIS A 316 14.09 4.63 -41.92
N GLY A 317 13.57 5.49 -41.03
CA GLY A 317 13.54 6.93 -41.22
C GLY A 317 12.40 7.43 -42.12
N THR A 318 11.71 6.56 -42.86
CA THR A 318 10.55 6.94 -43.67
C THR A 318 9.35 7.32 -42.80
N ARG A 319 8.49 8.21 -43.32
CA ARG A 319 7.30 8.71 -42.62
C ARG A 319 6.03 8.26 -43.34
N TRP A 320 5.04 7.84 -42.56
CA TRP A 320 3.81 7.26 -43.08
C TRP A 320 2.59 7.81 -42.38
N GLN A 321 1.54 8.07 -43.15
CA GLN A 321 0.24 8.40 -42.63
C GLN A 321 -0.35 7.17 -41.92
N LEU A 322 -0.87 7.38 -40.73
CA LEU A 322 -1.58 6.39 -39.93
C LEU A 322 -3.06 6.74 -39.92
N TYR A 323 -3.90 5.73 -40.12
CA TYR A 323 -5.35 5.88 -40.29
C TYR A 323 -6.17 5.26 -39.16
N GLN A 324 -5.62 4.23 -38.52
CA GLN A 324 -6.28 3.50 -37.46
C GLN A 324 -5.22 2.88 -36.55
N ARG A 325 -5.64 2.47 -35.35
CA ARG A 325 -4.86 1.60 -34.46
C ARG A 325 -5.72 0.43 -34.01
N LYS A 326 -5.11 -0.72 -33.72
CA LYS A 326 -5.76 -1.86 -33.08
C LYS A 326 -4.80 -2.52 -32.10
N ILE A 327 -5.34 -3.37 -31.23
CA ILE A 327 -4.53 -4.29 -30.43
C ILE A 327 -4.71 -5.69 -31.01
N TYR A 328 -3.61 -6.34 -31.36
CA TYR A 328 -3.57 -7.70 -31.89
C TYR A 328 -2.38 -8.45 -31.27
N ASN A 329 -2.65 -9.64 -30.71
CA ASN A 329 -1.69 -10.45 -29.94
C ASN A 329 -0.92 -9.66 -28.87
N GLY A 330 -1.63 -8.82 -28.10
CA GLY A 330 -1.04 -8.05 -26.99
C GLY A 330 -0.17 -6.86 -27.42
N ARG A 331 -0.08 -6.55 -28.72
CA ARG A 331 0.70 -5.42 -29.24
C ARG A 331 -0.21 -4.39 -29.90
N VAL A 332 0.19 -3.13 -29.89
CA VAL A 332 -0.48 -2.08 -30.66
C VAL A 332 0.00 -2.15 -32.10
N TRP A 333 -0.93 -2.05 -33.04
CA TRP A 333 -0.66 -2.03 -34.47
C TRP A 333 -1.28 -0.77 -35.08
N TYR A 334 -0.56 -0.16 -36.03
CA TYR A 334 -1.03 1.01 -36.76
C TYR A 334 -1.36 0.66 -38.21
N ASN A 335 -2.46 1.21 -38.71
CA ASN A 335 -2.93 1.02 -40.09
C ASN A 335 -2.33 2.08 -41.02
N LEU A 336 -1.81 1.63 -42.15
CA LEU A 336 -1.20 2.46 -43.21
C LEU A 336 -2.17 2.74 -44.38
N GLY A 337 -3.43 2.34 -44.25
CA GLY A 337 -4.45 2.39 -45.29
C GLY A 337 -4.75 1.00 -45.86
N GLY A 338 -6.04 0.70 -46.02
CA GLY A 338 -6.50 -0.62 -46.48
C GLY A 338 -6.11 -1.73 -45.50
N ASP A 339 -5.71 -2.90 -46.03
CA ASP A 339 -5.35 -4.07 -45.23
C ASP A 339 -3.85 -4.13 -44.87
N GLN A 340 -3.31 -3.01 -44.37
CA GLN A 340 -1.88 -2.85 -44.12
C GLN A 340 -1.61 -2.36 -42.70
N TRP A 341 -0.88 -3.15 -41.93
CA TRP A 341 -0.64 -2.94 -40.51
C TRP A 341 0.84 -3.10 -40.17
N ILE A 342 1.30 -2.30 -39.20
CA ILE A 342 2.66 -2.38 -38.66
C ILE A 342 2.63 -2.36 -37.14
N ASP A 343 3.56 -3.09 -36.53
CA ASP A 343 3.71 -3.15 -35.08
C ASP A 343 4.24 -1.82 -34.54
N SER A 344 3.60 -1.33 -33.48
CA SER A 344 3.94 -0.07 -32.81
C SER A 344 5.40 0.03 -32.34
N GLN A 345 6.06 -1.12 -32.07
CA GLN A 345 7.43 -1.13 -31.57
C GLN A 345 8.44 -0.49 -32.55
N TYR A 346 8.10 -0.41 -33.84
CA TYR A 346 8.99 0.08 -34.89
C TYR A 346 8.62 1.47 -35.41
N ILE A 347 7.75 2.20 -34.72
CA ILE A 347 7.27 3.50 -35.21
C ILE A 347 7.19 4.51 -34.07
N ILE A 348 7.69 5.72 -34.35
CA ILE A 348 7.61 6.87 -33.47
C ILE A 348 6.58 7.82 -34.04
N LEU A 349 5.52 8.11 -33.29
CA LEU A 349 4.49 9.09 -33.67
C LEU A 349 5.11 10.50 -33.73
N ARG A 350 4.69 11.30 -34.71
CA ARG A 350 5.18 12.65 -34.97
C ARG A 350 4.07 13.68 -34.97
#